data_AF-A0A3L7ADZ7-F1
#
_entry.id   AF-A0A3L7ADZ7-F1
#
_cell.length_a   1.000
_cell.length_b   1.000
_cell.length_c   1.000
_cell.angle_alpha   90.00
_cell.angle_beta   90.00
_cell.angle_gamma   90.00
#
_symmetry.space_group_name_H-M   'P 1'
#
loop_
_entity.id
_entity.type
_entity.pdbx_description
1 polymer ?
#
loop_
_entity_poly.entity_id
_entity_poly.type
_entity_poly.pdbx_seq_one_letter_code
_entity_poly.pdbx_strand_id
1 'polypeptide(L)'
;MACDALADPAEIMYIAVHERARGLGPGRLLVQDITDAVTDRVVSANTDDDAVDFYRRLGFVISDGETDPRWPDRRRYLCRLFPEGNSRG
;
A
#
# COMPACT_ATOMS: atom_id res chain seq x y z
N MET A 1 -13.99 6.43 -24.94
CA MET A 1 -12.56 6.56 -24.58
C MET A 1 -12.33 5.52 -23.51
N ALA A 2 -11.64 4.43 -23.87
CA ALA A 2 -11.61 3.22 -23.05
C ALA A 2 -10.97 3.52 -21.70
N CYS A 3 -11.65 3.12 -20.62
CA CYS A 3 -10.99 2.85 -19.36
C CYS A 3 -9.94 1.79 -19.66
N ASP A 4 -8.71 2.21 -19.95
CA ASP A 4 -7.57 1.34 -19.75
C ASP A 4 -7.54 1.17 -18.24
N ALA A 5 -8.21 0.12 -17.77
CA ALA A 5 -8.11 -0.36 -16.42
C ALA A 5 -6.63 -0.70 -16.26
N LEU A 6 -5.90 0.25 -15.70
CA LEU A 6 -4.53 0.17 -15.21
C LEU A 6 -4.22 -1.30 -14.91
N ALA A 7 -3.16 -1.84 -15.53
CA ALA A 7 -2.69 -3.20 -15.28
C ALA A 7 -2.85 -3.60 -13.80
N ASP A 8 -3.23 -4.84 -13.54
CA ASP A 8 -3.53 -5.34 -12.18
C ASP A 8 -2.57 -4.72 -11.14
N PRO A 9 -3.05 -4.19 -10.01
CA PRO A 9 -2.16 -3.63 -9.00
C PRO A 9 -1.08 -4.63 -8.58
N ALA A 10 0.12 -4.13 -8.30
CA ALA A 10 1.13 -4.91 -7.60
C ALA A 10 0.77 -4.93 -6.11
N GLU A 11 0.26 -6.06 -5.62
CA GLU A 11 -0.18 -6.20 -4.24
C GLU A 11 0.97 -6.59 -3.31
N ILE A 12 1.16 -5.81 -2.25
CA ILE A 12 1.99 -6.17 -1.09
C ILE A 12 1.14 -7.04 -0.16
N MET A 13 1.35 -8.36 -0.20
CA MET A 13 0.61 -9.29 0.64
C MET A 13 1.12 -9.32 2.08
N TYR A 14 2.44 -9.44 2.28
CA TYR A 14 3.05 -9.56 3.61
C TYR A 14 4.37 -8.81 3.67
N ILE A 15 4.43 -7.80 4.54
CA ILE A 15 5.65 -7.06 4.85
C ILE A 15 5.74 -6.87 6.35
N ALA A 16 6.93 -7.12 6.91
CA ALA A 16 7.20 -6.95 8.32
C ALA A 16 8.65 -6.52 8.50
N VAL A 17 8.89 -5.79 9.58
CA VAL A 17 10.23 -5.52 10.08
C VAL A 17 10.34 -6.04 11.50
N HIS A 18 11.53 -6.45 11.88
CA HIS A 18 11.82 -6.83 13.27
C HIS A 18 11.45 -5.68 14.21
N GLU A 19 10.89 -5.99 15.38
CA GLU A 19 10.38 -4.98 16.32
C GLU A 19 11.43 -3.94 16.73
N ARG A 20 12.65 -4.41 16.98
CA ARG A 20 13.82 -3.57 17.30
C ARG A 20 14.24 -2.61 16.17
N ALA A 21 13.74 -2.82 14.96
CA ALA A 21 14.04 -1.99 13.79
C ALA A 21 12.88 -1.05 13.41
N ARG A 22 11.76 -1.07 14.17
CA ARG A 22 10.64 -0.13 13.96
C ARG A 22 11.11 1.30 14.21
N GLY A 23 10.62 2.24 13.39
CA GLY A 23 11.02 3.64 13.46
C GLY A 23 12.41 3.97 12.90
N LEU A 24 13.19 2.97 12.47
CA LEU A 24 14.54 3.17 11.92
C LEU A 24 14.56 3.28 10.38
N GLY A 25 13.39 3.29 9.73
CA GLY A 25 13.26 3.38 8.28
C GLY A 25 13.28 2.08 7.44
N PRO A 26 13.54 0.85 7.92
CA PRO A 26 13.61 -0.32 7.02
C PRO A 26 12.29 -0.60 6.30
N GLY A 27 11.14 -0.35 6.94
CA GLY A 27 9.85 -0.49 6.27
C GLY A 27 9.70 0.43 5.06
N ARG A 28 10.20 1.67 5.17
CA ARG A 28 10.22 2.63 4.05
C ARG A 28 11.08 2.11 2.91
N LEU A 29 12.27 1.59 3.21
CA LEU A 29 13.19 1.05 2.19
C LEU A 29 12.56 -0.14 1.46
N LEU A 30 11.93 -1.06 2.19
CA LEU A 30 11.24 -2.20 1.57
C LEU A 30 10.13 -1.76 0.62
N VAL A 31 9.31 -0.76 1.00
CA VAL A 31 8.27 -0.23 0.12
C VAL A 31 8.87 0.53 -1.07
N GLN A 32 9.97 1.26 -0.87
CA GLN A 32 10.69 1.95 -1.95
C GLN A 32 11.23 0.95 -2.99
N ASP A 33 11.86 -0.13 -2.54
CA ASP A 33 12.39 -1.16 -3.44
C ASP A 33 11.27 -1.80 -4.28
N ILE A 34 10.08 -1.99 -3.70
CA ILE A 34 8.90 -2.46 -4.43
C ILE A 34 8.47 -1.43 -5.47
N THR A 35 8.33 -0.15 -5.10
CA THR A 35 7.87 0.89 -6.03
C THR A 35 8.86 1.13 -7.17
N ASP A 36 10.16 1.00 -6.90
CA ASP A 36 11.21 1.14 -7.90
C ASP A 36 11.21 -0.04 -8.89
N ALA A 37 10.74 -1.23 -8.45
CA ALA A 37 10.59 -2.40 -9.31
C ALA A 37 9.31 -2.38 -10.18
N VAL A 38 8.28 -1.58 -9.82
CA VAL A 38 6.98 -1.55 -10.51
C VAL A 38 6.52 -0.12 -10.82
N THR A 39 7.38 0.66 -11.48
CA THR A 39 7.18 2.10 -11.71
C THR A 39 5.94 2.45 -12.54
N ASP A 40 5.36 1.51 -13.28
CA ASP A 40 4.21 1.70 -14.18
C ASP A 40 2.89 1.16 -13.61
N ARG A 41 2.89 0.61 -12.39
CA ARG A 41 1.72 -0.01 -11.76
C ARG A 41 1.32 0.66 -10.47
N VAL A 42 0.03 0.62 -10.17
CA VAL A 42 -0.47 0.95 -8.83
C VAL A 42 0.06 -0.10 -7.86
N VAL A 43 0.64 0.34 -6.75
CA VAL A 43 0.99 -0.54 -5.63
C VAL A 43 -0.15 -0.53 -4.63
N SER A 44 -0.64 -1.71 -4.25
CA SER A 44 -1.73 -1.86 -3.28
C SER A 44 -1.30 -2.64 -2.04
N ALA A 45 -1.95 -2.39 -0.92
CA ALA A 45 -1.82 -3.18 0.30
C ALA A 45 -3.15 -3.17 1.08
N ASN A 46 -3.49 -4.30 1.68
CA ASN A 46 -4.57 -4.40 2.66
C ASN A 46 -3.97 -4.44 4.07
N THR A 47 -4.45 -3.58 4.97
CA THR A 47 -3.90 -3.44 6.33
C THR A 47 -5.00 -3.17 7.35
N ASP A 48 -4.71 -3.27 8.64
CA ASP A 48 -5.57 -2.80 9.73
C ASP A 48 -5.07 -1.50 10.39
N ASP A 49 -5.78 -1.09 11.44
CA ASP A 49 -5.53 0.11 12.25
C ASP A 49 -4.09 0.19 12.79
N ASP A 50 -3.45 -0.94 13.09
CA ASP A 50 -2.12 -0.96 13.72
C ASP A 50 -1.01 -0.54 12.74
N ALA A 51 -1.28 -0.62 11.43
CA ALA A 51 -0.28 -0.37 10.39
C ALA A 51 -0.73 0.65 9.31
N VAL A 52 -1.99 1.07 9.26
CA VAL A 52 -2.48 2.03 8.24
C VAL A 52 -1.69 3.35 8.21
N ASP A 53 -1.25 3.83 9.37
CA ASP A 53 -0.46 5.07 9.46
C ASP A 53 0.93 4.95 8.84
N PHE A 54 1.50 3.75 8.79
CA PHE A 54 2.76 3.52 8.09
C PHE A 54 2.58 3.79 6.59
N TYR A 55 1.55 3.21 5.96
CA TYR A 55 1.27 3.43 4.55
C TYR A 55 0.87 4.88 4.25
N ARG A 56 0.06 5.50 5.11
CA ARG A 56 -0.33 6.92 5.00
C ARG A 56 0.88 7.85 4.95
N ARG A 57 1.89 7.61 5.79
CA ARG A 57 3.14 8.40 5.81
C ARG A 57 4.00 8.22 4.56
N LEU A 58 3.82 7.12 3.83
CA LEU A 58 4.50 6.85 2.57
C LEU A 58 3.76 7.41 1.34
N GLY A 59 2.65 8.12 1.54
CA GLY A 59 1.89 8.76 0.46
C GLY A 59 0.80 7.88 -0.15
N PHE A 60 0.50 6.72 0.44
CA PHE A 60 -0.65 5.91 -0.01
C PHE A 60 -1.96 6.64 0.25
N VAL A 61 -2.85 6.61 -0.74
CA VAL A 61 -4.26 6.97 -0.59
C VAL A 61 -4.96 5.83 0.14
N ILE A 62 -5.66 6.16 1.22
CA ILE A 62 -6.32 5.20 2.11
C ILE A 62 -7.83 5.22 1.86
N SER A 63 -8.43 4.07 1.60
CA SER A 63 -9.88 3.87 1.56
C SER A 63 -10.30 2.71 2.46
N ASP A 64 -11.59 2.59 2.73
CA ASP A 64 -12.12 1.41 3.41
C ASP A 64 -11.80 0.15 2.61
N GLY A 65 -11.30 -0.87 3.30
CA GLY A 65 -11.06 -2.21 2.76
C GLY A 65 -12.22 -3.14 3.07
N GLU A 66 -12.21 -4.31 2.44
CA GLU A 66 -13.19 -5.35 2.72
C GLU A 66 -13.00 -5.94 4.12
N THR A 67 -14.10 -6.15 4.83
CA THR A 67 -14.09 -6.84 6.13
C THR A 67 -13.59 -8.27 5.94
N ASP A 68 -12.58 -8.67 6.72
CA ASP A 68 -12.08 -10.04 6.72
C ASP A 68 -12.94 -10.91 7.65
N PRO A 69 -13.64 -11.95 7.17
CA PRO A 69 -14.47 -12.81 8.01
C PRO A 69 -13.71 -13.52 9.12
N ARG A 70 -12.38 -13.68 8.99
CA ARG A 70 -11.52 -14.27 10.02
C ARG A 70 -11.32 -13.33 11.22
N TRP A 71 -11.47 -12.02 11.00
CA TRP A 71 -11.32 -10.98 12.02
C TRP A 71 -12.38 -9.88 11.82
N PRO A 72 -13.66 -10.16 12.09
CA PRO A 72 -14.76 -9.25 11.77
C PRO A 72 -14.70 -7.91 12.51
N ASP A 73 -14.09 -7.89 13.69
CA ASP A 73 -13.92 -6.68 14.51
C ASP A 73 -12.69 -5.84 14.13
N ARG A 74 -11.85 -6.34 13.20
CA ARG A 74 -10.67 -5.60 12.73
C ARG A 74 -11.02 -4.83 11.47
N ARG A 75 -10.96 -3.50 11.56
CA ARG A 75 -11.12 -2.64 10.39
C ARG A 75 -10.00 -2.92 9.41
N ARG A 76 -10.36 -3.04 8.13
CA ARG A 76 -9.43 -3.18 7.02
C ARG A 76 -9.42 -1.91 6.19
N TYR A 77 -8.24 -1.59 5.67
CA TYR A 77 -8.00 -0.46 4.78
C TYR A 77 -7.33 -0.95 3.52
N LEU A 78 -7.84 -0.48 2.38
CA LEU A 78 -7.16 -0.59 1.11
C LEU A 78 -6.28 0.65 0.92
N CYS A 79 -4.97 0.41 0.87
CA CYS A 79 -3.96 1.45 0.64
C CYS A 79 -3.52 1.37 -0.82
N ARG A 80 -3.48 2.49 -1.54
CA ARG A 80 -2.98 2.55 -2.92
C ARG A 80 -1.97 3.68 -3.11
N LEU A 81 -0.82 3.35 -3.70
CA LEU A 81 0.16 4.31 -4.18
C LEU A 81 0.14 4.31 -5.71
N PHE A 82 -0.07 5.48 -6.28
CA PHE A 82 -0.13 5.65 -7.73
C PHE A 82 1.26 6.04 -8.25
N PRO A 83 1.66 5.55 -9.44
CA PRO A 83 2.86 6.02 -10.12
C PRO A 83 2.89 7.55 -10.19
N GLU A 84 4.05 8.16 -9.93
CA GLU A 84 4.19 9.61 -10.07
C GLU A 84 3.92 10.02 -11.52
N GLY A 85 2.87 10.82 -11.73
CA GLY A 85 2.78 11.64 -12.93
C GLY A 85 2.40 10.94 -14.24
N ASN A 86 1.21 10.31 -14.28
CA ASN A 86 0.19 10.76 -15.25
C ASN A 86 -0.81 11.71 -14.56
N SER A 87 -0.29 12.57 -13.68
CA SER A 87 -0.99 13.59 -12.89
C SER A 87 -0.51 14.99 -13.29
N ARG A 88 -0.65 15.32 -14.57
CA ARG A 88 -0.75 16.70 -15.06
C ARG A 88 -1.85 16.74 -16.12
N GLY A 89 -3.02 17.16 -15.68
CA GLY A 89 -4.19 17.49 -16.49
C GLY A 89 -5.12 18.32 -15.64
#